data_AF-A0A109FHK4-F1
#
_entry.id   AF-A0A109FHK4-F1
#
_cell.length_a   1.000
_cell.length_b   1.000
_cell.length_c   1.000
_cell.angle_alpha   90.00
_cell.angle_beta   90.00
_cell.angle_gamma   90.00
#
_symmetry.space_group_name_H-M   'P 1'
#
loop_
_entity.id
_entity.type
_entity.pdbx_description
1 polymer ?
#
loop_
_entity_poly.entity_id
_entity_poly.type
_entity_poly.pdbx_seq_one_letter_code
_entity_poly.pdbx_strand_id
1 'polypeptide(L)'
;MAEALKQAGNKHFGAKEYAEAVKKYTCSTSTTSEDRAAVADAQHAAERRPRWPKAQVRLAEALSRKHAFFQAEAAWKLAIEYSESEDDKKRYGVLMEQASQAAEKSREKNKPAQNVLQTLDSPEDTWFGRLMRTVEQGRPMLSAGGLSLSCYAWEACERSWEAIDKGVQMMPNKQARTEPFHAYTLSGIVDAILRDQSAFHITWTPKDEQSLLENLTHILQAKSSYGGFAKYLNGKWNGDKIIADLDKQITEKGRHNVRRMTASHYGVAVESYKLAVDILEAGNRKWAATEDLDERGHVFSPTIIRSTRLQVLRCMIVGRQGAKTPAAKRAFPLSEIEKAARAILDSFWPGVEGDPRFRFAFHNLPRWAAIAGLGLVHGNRASEPLGDFPQGKVAFTDLEEARKAAKYYDEAASMMMDDYHDKPTMMWIALYYHLRAGGLRVAAIRDRVAAVECVEAILEPYFGLDSRKTEQYKFCKTQRDSLSQIPASVKVKAIPTFRNPPGRDPRDFISEQIWKELAGDAGVVDTMGLPDNL
;
A
#
# COMPACT_ATOMS: atom_id res chain seq x y z
N MET A 1 -36.23 20.29 22.20
CA MET A 1 -36.00 20.30 20.73
C MET A 1 -35.37 18.99 20.22
N ALA A 2 -34.28 18.49 20.80
CA ALA A 2 -33.66 17.22 20.38
C ALA A 2 -34.55 15.98 20.58
N GLU A 3 -35.29 15.87 21.69
CA GLU A 3 -36.22 14.76 21.94
C GLU A 3 -37.36 14.71 20.91
N ALA A 4 -37.85 15.88 20.50
CA ALA A 4 -38.91 16.02 19.49
C ALA A 4 -38.43 15.63 18.08
N LEU A 5 -37.19 15.98 17.73
CA LEU A 5 -36.57 15.57 16.46
C LEU A 5 -36.31 14.06 16.42
N LYS A 6 -35.89 13.47 17.54
CA LYS A 6 -35.71 12.02 17.69
C LYS A 6 -37.04 11.26 17.59
N GLN A 7 -38.11 11.75 18.21
CA GLN A 7 -39.45 11.17 18.09
C GLN A 7 -39.98 11.27 16.65
N ALA A 8 -39.77 12.41 15.98
CA ALA A 8 -40.15 12.58 14.58
C ALA A 8 -39.35 11.66 13.64
N GLY A 9 -38.03 11.53 13.84
CA GLY A 9 -37.20 10.59 13.09
C GLY A 9 -37.60 9.13 13.30
N ASN A 10 -37.93 8.74 14.54
CA ASN A 10 -38.40 7.39 14.86
C ASN A 10 -39.73 7.07 14.18
N LYS A 11 -40.62 8.07 14.05
CA LYS A 11 -41.90 7.94 13.34
C LYS A 11 -41.70 7.64 11.86
N HIS A 12 -40.83 8.39 11.17
CA HIS A 12 -40.50 8.14 9.76
C HIS A 12 -39.73 6.82 9.57
N PHE A 13 -38.85 6.45 10.51
CA PHE A 13 -38.14 5.17 10.48
C PHE A 13 -39.10 3.98 10.61
N GLY A 14 -40.08 4.07 11.52
CA GLY A 14 -41.12 3.05 11.67
C GLY A 14 -42.03 2.92 10.44
N ALA A 15 -42.23 4.02 9.70
CA ALA A 15 -42.99 4.06 8.44
C ALA A 15 -42.20 3.60 7.21
N LYS A 16 -40.93 3.20 7.36
CA LYS A 16 -39.99 2.85 6.27
C LYS A 16 -39.68 4.01 5.29
N GLU A 17 -39.92 5.25 5.71
CA GLU A 17 -39.59 6.47 4.96
C GLU A 17 -38.14 6.89 5.26
N TYR A 18 -37.18 6.05 4.86
CA TYR A 18 -35.79 6.19 5.33
C TYR A 18 -35.11 7.50 4.92
N ALA A 19 -35.43 8.06 3.75
CA ALA A 19 -34.89 9.36 3.30
C ALA A 19 -35.34 10.52 4.21
N GLU A 20 -36.61 10.53 4.63
CA GLU A 20 -37.15 11.54 5.54
C GLU A 20 -36.69 11.30 6.99
N ALA A 21 -36.57 10.04 7.42
CA ALA A 21 -35.96 9.71 8.70
C ALA A 21 -34.51 10.22 8.80
N VAL A 22 -33.70 9.98 7.76
CA VAL A 22 -32.34 10.50 7.65
C VAL A 22 -32.35 12.02 7.71
N LYS A 23 -33.11 12.71 6.87
CA LYS A 23 -33.20 14.19 6.86
C LYS A 23 -33.57 14.80 8.22
N LYS A 24 -34.38 14.12 9.02
CA LYS A 24 -34.75 14.53 10.39
C LYS A 24 -33.65 14.22 11.43
N TYR A 25 -32.85 13.18 11.22
CA TYR A 25 -31.68 12.88 12.05
C TYR A 25 -30.43 13.71 11.68
N THR A 26 -30.25 14.04 10.40
CA THR A 26 -29.02 14.64 9.84
C THR A 26 -29.23 16.08 9.34
N CYS A 27 -29.92 16.92 10.12
CA CYS A 27 -29.92 18.38 9.88
C CYS A 27 -28.53 19.01 10.19
N SER A 28 -27.47 18.47 9.59
CA SER A 28 -26.18 19.07 9.28
C SER A 28 -25.35 18.01 8.53
N THR A 29 -24.77 18.39 7.38
CA THR A 29 -23.74 17.70 6.57
C THR A 29 -24.19 16.87 5.36
N SER A 30 -23.40 17.09 4.29
CA SER A 30 -23.62 16.79 2.89
C SER A 30 -23.36 15.34 2.49
N THR A 31 -24.10 14.93 1.47
CA THR A 31 -24.03 13.69 0.66
C THR A 31 -22.65 13.05 0.52
N THR A 32 -22.48 11.91 1.20
CA THR A 32 -21.54 10.83 0.84
C THR A 32 -22.36 9.57 0.55
N SER A 33 -21.84 8.63 -0.26
CA SER A 33 -22.54 7.41 -0.64
C SER A 33 -23.19 6.75 0.58
N GLU A 34 -24.47 6.35 0.50
CA GLU A 34 -25.32 5.97 1.63
C GLU A 34 -24.66 4.98 2.62
N ASP A 35 -23.86 4.03 2.11
CA ASP A 35 -23.12 3.05 2.94
C ASP A 35 -21.95 3.66 3.75
N ARG A 36 -21.27 4.71 3.24
CA ARG A 36 -20.21 5.43 3.98
C ARG A 36 -20.77 6.20 5.17
N ALA A 37 -21.88 6.89 4.97
CA ALA A 37 -22.61 7.57 6.03
C ALA A 37 -23.14 6.57 7.07
N ALA A 38 -23.67 5.42 6.64
CA ALA A 38 -24.21 4.39 7.53
C ALA A 38 -23.16 3.80 8.49
N VAL A 39 -21.94 3.49 8.01
CA VAL A 39 -20.87 2.99 8.89
C VAL A 39 -20.40 4.07 9.86
N ALA A 40 -20.22 5.32 9.39
CA ALA A 40 -19.78 6.41 10.25
C ALA A 40 -20.80 6.73 11.36
N ASP A 41 -22.09 6.75 11.02
CA ASP A 41 -23.17 6.93 12.01
C ASP A 41 -23.24 5.77 13.00
N ALA A 42 -23.19 4.53 12.51
CA ALA A 42 -23.22 3.35 13.36
C ALA A 42 -22.00 3.26 14.29
N GLN A 43 -20.82 3.66 13.81
CA GLN A 43 -19.59 3.70 14.60
C GLN A 43 -19.67 4.77 15.69
N HIS A 44 -20.15 5.97 15.36
CA HIS A 44 -20.38 7.02 16.35
C HIS A 44 -21.45 6.65 17.39
N ALA A 45 -22.49 5.91 16.99
CA ALA A 45 -23.48 5.36 17.91
C ALA A 45 -22.87 4.32 18.87
N ALA A 46 -22.01 3.44 18.35
CA ALA A 46 -21.28 2.45 19.14
C ALA A 46 -20.26 3.10 20.08
N GLU A 47 -19.60 4.19 19.68
CA GLU A 47 -18.68 4.95 20.54
C GLU A 47 -19.41 5.65 21.69
N ARG A 48 -20.58 6.22 21.42
CA ARG A 48 -21.39 6.89 22.45
C ARG A 48 -22.00 5.91 23.46
N ARG A 49 -22.35 4.70 23.00
CA ARG A 49 -22.97 3.66 23.84
C ARG A 49 -22.35 2.30 23.56
N PRO A 50 -21.10 2.06 24.02
CA PRO A 50 -20.33 0.87 23.66
C PRO A 50 -20.96 -0.42 24.14
N ARG A 51 -21.66 -0.38 25.29
CA ARG A 51 -22.37 -1.52 25.88
C ARG A 51 -23.82 -1.68 25.43
N TRP A 52 -24.26 -0.91 24.42
CA TRP A 52 -25.63 -1.03 23.93
C TRP A 52 -25.70 -1.98 22.72
N PRO A 53 -26.35 -3.15 22.84
CA PRO A 53 -26.35 -4.16 21.78
C PRO A 53 -26.82 -3.63 20.44
N LYS A 54 -27.87 -2.82 20.43
CA LYS A 54 -28.45 -2.26 19.19
C LYS A 54 -27.48 -1.36 18.43
N ALA A 55 -26.57 -0.67 19.12
CA ALA A 55 -25.53 0.11 18.44
C ALA A 55 -24.50 -0.80 17.78
N GLN A 56 -24.08 -1.86 18.48
CA GLN A 56 -23.14 -2.85 17.95
C GLN A 56 -23.74 -3.64 16.77
N VAL A 57 -25.03 -3.99 16.83
CA VAL A 57 -25.78 -4.63 15.72
C VAL A 57 -25.78 -3.75 14.47
N ARG A 58 -26.09 -2.45 14.62
CA ARG A 58 -26.09 -1.51 13.49
C ARG A 58 -24.71 -1.38 12.86
N LEU A 59 -23.67 -1.33 13.68
CA LEU A 59 -22.29 -1.29 13.22
C LEU A 59 -21.93 -2.59 12.47
N ALA A 60 -22.27 -3.73 13.04
CA ALA A 60 -22.01 -5.04 12.45
C ALA A 60 -22.73 -5.23 11.11
N GLU A 61 -24.00 -4.84 10.99
CA GLU A 61 -24.76 -4.89 9.74
C GLU A 61 -24.19 -3.94 8.68
N ALA A 62 -23.86 -2.70 9.06
CA ALA A 62 -23.25 -1.74 8.14
C ALA A 62 -21.89 -2.22 7.62
N LEU A 63 -21.08 -2.83 8.49
CA LEU A 63 -19.80 -3.44 8.13
C LEU A 63 -19.99 -4.68 7.25
N SER A 64 -20.97 -5.54 7.54
CA SER A 64 -21.30 -6.70 6.70
C SER A 64 -21.74 -6.28 5.29
N ARG A 65 -22.57 -5.23 5.16
CA ARG A 65 -22.97 -4.68 3.85
C ARG A 65 -21.79 -4.10 3.07
N LYS A 66 -20.80 -3.54 3.77
CA LYS A 66 -19.52 -3.15 3.17
C LYS A 66 -18.56 -4.31 2.93
N HIS A 67 -18.94 -5.52 3.31
CA HIS A 67 -18.11 -6.72 3.25
C HIS A 67 -16.83 -6.60 4.10
N ALA A 68 -16.85 -5.78 5.14
CA ALA A 68 -15.82 -5.66 6.16
C ALA A 68 -16.02 -6.74 7.25
N PHE A 69 -16.02 -8.00 6.83
CA PHE A 69 -16.53 -9.12 7.61
C PHE A 69 -15.80 -9.37 8.94
N PHE A 70 -14.49 -9.12 9.02
CA PHE A 70 -13.73 -9.24 10.29
C PHE A 70 -14.18 -8.22 11.34
N GLN A 71 -14.40 -6.97 10.91
CA GLN A 71 -14.86 -5.91 11.81
C GLN A 71 -16.33 -6.14 12.18
N ALA A 72 -17.13 -6.65 11.23
CA ALA A 72 -18.49 -7.05 11.48
C ALA A 72 -18.57 -8.18 12.53
N GLU A 73 -17.72 -9.20 12.44
CA GLU A 73 -17.64 -10.30 13.41
C GLU A 73 -17.33 -9.77 14.82
N ALA A 74 -16.36 -8.87 14.96
CA ALA A 74 -16.02 -8.26 16.25
C ALA A 74 -17.20 -7.46 16.84
N ALA A 75 -17.91 -6.70 16.00
CA ALA A 75 -19.11 -5.97 16.41
C ALA A 75 -20.26 -6.92 16.78
N TRP A 76 -20.44 -8.03 16.07
CA TRP A 76 -21.42 -9.07 16.43
C TRP A 76 -21.09 -9.76 17.76
N LYS A 77 -19.81 -10.04 18.04
CA LYS A 77 -19.38 -10.58 19.35
C LYS A 77 -19.78 -9.65 20.50
N LEU A 78 -19.50 -8.35 20.35
CA LEU A 78 -19.89 -7.35 21.34
C LEU A 78 -21.42 -7.22 21.46
N ALA A 79 -22.16 -7.32 20.35
CA ALA A 79 -23.62 -7.31 20.36
C ALA A 79 -24.20 -8.50 21.15
N ILE A 80 -23.61 -9.70 21.01
CA ILE A 80 -23.98 -10.90 21.77
C ILE A 80 -23.65 -10.75 23.25
N GLU A 81 -22.42 -10.31 23.56
CA GLU A 81 -21.93 -10.12 24.93
C GLU A 81 -22.83 -9.18 25.73
N TYR A 82 -23.27 -8.08 25.12
CA TYR A 82 -24.08 -7.07 25.78
C TYR A 82 -25.60 -7.34 25.71
N SER A 83 -26.04 -8.35 24.95
CA SER A 83 -27.46 -8.66 24.83
C SER A 83 -27.97 -9.35 26.09
N GLU A 84 -29.10 -8.88 26.61
CA GLU A 84 -29.79 -9.50 27.75
C GLU A 84 -30.77 -10.60 27.29
N SER A 85 -31.23 -10.54 26.04
CA SER A 85 -32.18 -11.50 25.46
C SER A 85 -31.46 -12.70 24.84
N GLU A 86 -31.84 -13.92 25.24
CA GLU A 86 -31.33 -15.17 24.68
C GLU A 86 -31.73 -15.37 23.21
N ASP A 87 -32.91 -14.88 22.81
CA ASP A 87 -33.36 -14.95 21.41
C ASP A 87 -32.50 -14.03 20.53
N ASP A 88 -32.18 -12.84 21.03
CA ASP A 88 -31.26 -11.92 20.35
C ASP A 88 -29.85 -12.50 20.28
N LYS A 89 -29.34 -13.13 21.36
CA LYS A 89 -28.04 -13.81 21.35
C LYS A 89 -27.98 -14.91 20.29
N LYS A 90 -29.02 -15.76 20.19
CA LYS A 90 -29.10 -16.79 19.15
C LYS A 90 -29.10 -16.20 17.75
N ARG A 91 -29.94 -15.17 17.52
CA ARG A 91 -30.03 -14.50 16.22
C ARG A 91 -28.70 -13.85 15.81
N TYR A 92 -28.07 -13.12 16.73
CA TYR A 92 -26.77 -12.50 16.47
C TYR A 92 -25.67 -13.54 16.30
N GLY A 93 -25.75 -14.67 17.01
CA GLY A 93 -24.84 -15.82 16.83
C GLY A 93 -24.85 -16.34 15.38
N VAL A 94 -26.04 -16.52 14.79
CA VAL A 94 -26.17 -16.94 13.38
C VAL A 94 -25.57 -15.90 12.42
N LEU A 95 -25.82 -14.60 12.66
CA LEU A 95 -25.28 -13.52 11.82
C LEU A 95 -23.76 -13.37 11.98
N MET A 96 -23.23 -13.59 13.18
CA MET A 96 -21.80 -13.64 13.46
C MET A 96 -21.15 -14.80 12.72
N GLU A 97 -21.77 -15.99 12.74
CA GLU A 97 -21.26 -17.15 12.03
C GLU A 97 -21.26 -16.95 10.53
N GLN A 98 -22.33 -16.36 9.96
CA GLN A 98 -22.35 -15.97 8.55
C GLN A 98 -21.26 -14.97 8.20
N ALA A 99 -21.03 -13.96 9.06
CA ALA A 99 -19.95 -13.00 8.88
C ALA A 99 -18.57 -13.68 8.98
N SER A 100 -18.39 -14.62 9.91
CA SER A 100 -17.16 -15.39 10.10
C SER A 100 -16.86 -16.29 8.89
N GLN A 101 -17.85 -17.06 8.41
CA GLN A 101 -17.72 -17.87 7.20
C GLN A 101 -17.41 -17.01 5.96
N ALA A 102 -18.04 -15.85 5.84
CA ALA A 102 -17.75 -14.90 4.76
C ALA A 102 -16.35 -14.28 4.89
N ALA A 103 -15.90 -14.01 6.11
CA ALA A 103 -14.54 -13.54 6.40
C ALA A 103 -13.50 -14.61 6.03
N GLU A 104 -13.70 -15.86 6.41
CA GLU A 104 -12.77 -16.96 6.13
C GLU A 104 -12.72 -17.26 4.63
N LYS A 105 -13.88 -17.35 3.96
CA LYS A 105 -13.93 -17.51 2.49
C LYS A 105 -13.26 -16.34 1.76
N SER A 106 -13.41 -15.12 2.28
CA SER A 106 -12.69 -13.95 1.75
C SER A 106 -11.19 -14.06 2.01
N ARG A 107 -10.77 -14.49 3.20
CA ARG A 107 -9.38 -14.68 3.60
C ARG A 107 -8.69 -15.74 2.75
N GLU A 108 -9.33 -16.88 2.52
CA GLU A 108 -8.82 -17.95 1.65
C GLU A 108 -8.65 -17.46 0.21
N LYS A 109 -9.67 -16.80 -0.35
CA LYS A 109 -9.60 -16.24 -1.70
C LYS A 109 -8.51 -15.17 -1.83
N ASN A 110 -8.37 -14.31 -0.82
CA ASN A 110 -7.35 -13.26 -0.80
C ASN A 110 -6.04 -13.71 -0.13
N LYS A 111 -5.85 -15.02 0.11
CA LYS A 111 -4.57 -15.52 0.62
C LYS A 111 -3.50 -15.14 -0.40
N PRO A 112 -2.42 -14.47 0.02
CA PRO A 112 -1.38 -14.05 -0.90
C PRO A 112 -0.79 -15.30 -1.57
N ALA A 113 -0.53 -15.22 -2.87
CA ALA A 113 -0.03 -16.33 -3.67
C ALA A 113 1.42 -16.72 -3.31
N GLN A 114 2.14 -15.80 -2.65
CA GLN A 114 3.46 -16.01 -2.08
C GLN A 114 3.44 -15.59 -0.60
N ASN A 115 4.35 -16.18 0.17
CA ASN A 115 4.58 -15.75 1.55
C ASN A 115 5.02 -14.28 1.57
N VAL A 116 4.64 -13.55 2.62
CA VAL A 116 5.05 -12.15 2.85
C VAL A 116 6.58 -12.04 3.00
N LEU A 117 7.23 -13.15 3.37
CA LEU A 117 8.67 -13.32 3.43
C LEU A 117 9.09 -14.38 2.42
N GLN A 118 10.02 -14.02 1.54
CA GLN A 118 10.68 -14.98 0.66
C GLN A 118 11.88 -15.55 1.41
N THR A 119 11.80 -16.83 1.79
CA THR A 119 12.98 -17.56 2.27
C THR A 119 13.89 -17.82 1.08
N LEU A 120 15.16 -17.50 1.23
CA LEU A 120 16.20 -17.80 0.24
C LEU A 120 17.02 -18.99 0.73
N ASP A 121 17.44 -19.84 -0.19
CA ASP A 121 18.24 -21.03 0.10
C ASP A 121 19.69 -20.66 0.47
N SER A 122 20.19 -19.54 -0.07
CA SER A 122 21.53 -19.00 0.22
C SER A 122 21.52 -17.47 0.42
N PRO A 123 22.34 -16.93 1.35
CA PRO A 123 22.60 -15.49 1.43
C PRO A 123 23.14 -14.89 0.12
N GLU A 124 23.83 -15.68 -0.70
CA GLU A 124 24.37 -15.25 -2.00
C GLU A 124 23.28 -14.98 -3.06
N ASP A 125 22.07 -15.51 -2.84
CA ASP A 125 20.92 -15.31 -3.72
C ASP A 125 20.19 -13.99 -3.47
N THR A 126 20.58 -13.26 -2.42
CA THR A 126 20.13 -11.88 -2.19
C THR A 126 20.69 -10.96 -3.28
N TRP A 127 20.01 -9.83 -3.54
CA TRP A 127 20.54 -8.82 -4.45
C TRP A 127 21.88 -8.26 -3.93
N PHE A 128 22.05 -8.16 -2.61
CA PHE A 128 23.29 -7.70 -2.00
C PHE A 128 24.42 -8.73 -2.17
N GLY A 129 24.13 -10.02 -2.01
CA GLY A 129 25.08 -11.11 -2.31
C GLY A 129 25.51 -11.13 -3.78
N ARG A 130 24.58 -10.90 -4.71
CA ARG A 130 24.90 -10.71 -6.14
C ARG A 130 25.78 -9.48 -6.38
N LEU A 131 25.50 -8.37 -5.69
CA LEU A 131 26.32 -7.17 -5.74
C LEU A 131 27.75 -7.45 -5.30
N MET A 132 27.94 -8.08 -4.14
CA MET A 132 29.28 -8.39 -3.61
C MET A 132 30.08 -9.26 -4.60
N ARG A 133 29.49 -10.31 -5.14
CA ARG A 133 30.11 -11.13 -6.20
C ARG A 133 30.48 -10.33 -7.45
N THR A 134 29.60 -9.41 -7.86
CA THR A 134 29.83 -8.57 -9.04
C THR A 134 30.99 -7.58 -8.81
N VAL A 135 31.11 -7.06 -7.59
CA VAL A 135 32.24 -6.20 -7.17
C VAL A 135 33.56 -6.99 -7.11
N GLU A 136 33.54 -8.20 -6.56
CA GLU A 136 34.69 -9.10 -6.54
C GLU A 136 35.18 -9.46 -7.96
N GLN A 137 34.25 -9.53 -8.92
CA GLN A 137 34.55 -9.72 -10.35
C GLN A 137 35.07 -8.45 -11.05
N GLY A 138 35.36 -7.38 -10.31
CA GLY A 138 36.00 -6.17 -10.81
C GLY A 138 35.04 -5.12 -11.38
N ARG A 139 33.72 -5.27 -11.23
CA ARG A 139 32.79 -4.19 -11.59
C ARG A 139 32.71 -3.15 -10.46
N PRO A 140 32.90 -1.86 -10.74
CA PRO A 140 32.87 -0.82 -9.72
C PRO A 140 31.45 -0.67 -9.14
N MET A 141 31.38 -0.42 -7.84
CA MET A 141 30.14 0.01 -7.20
C MET A 141 29.82 1.44 -7.65
N LEU A 142 28.58 1.68 -8.09
CA LEU A 142 28.12 3.03 -8.44
C LEU A 142 28.07 3.89 -7.18
N SER A 143 28.87 4.95 -7.13
CA SER A 143 29.19 5.69 -5.90
C SER A 143 28.16 6.74 -5.50
N ALA A 144 27.18 7.06 -6.35
CA ALA A 144 26.23 8.17 -6.12
C ALA A 144 24.87 7.96 -6.81
N GLY A 145 24.30 6.76 -6.69
CA GLY A 145 23.08 6.37 -7.40
C GLY A 145 22.03 5.64 -6.56
N GLY A 146 20.99 5.12 -7.22
CA GLY A 146 19.92 4.32 -6.61
C GLY A 146 20.45 3.10 -5.88
N LEU A 147 21.46 2.44 -6.46
CA LEU A 147 22.14 1.30 -5.85
C LEU A 147 22.84 1.68 -4.54
N SER A 148 23.47 2.86 -4.48
CA SER A 148 24.12 3.36 -3.26
C SER A 148 23.10 3.60 -2.13
N LEU A 149 21.89 4.06 -2.45
CA LEU A 149 20.81 4.16 -1.46
C LEU A 149 20.41 2.79 -0.92
N SER A 150 20.23 1.80 -1.81
CA SER A 150 19.88 0.43 -1.43
C SER A 150 20.95 -0.19 -0.52
N CYS A 151 22.25 -0.01 -0.83
CA CYS A 151 23.35 -0.48 0.01
C CYS A 151 23.34 0.17 1.40
N TYR A 152 23.15 1.50 1.45
CA TYR A 152 23.06 2.21 2.73
C TYR A 152 21.90 1.70 3.59
N ALA A 153 20.72 1.47 2.97
CA ALA A 153 19.56 0.90 3.65
C ALA A 153 19.82 -0.53 4.14
N TRP A 154 20.56 -1.34 3.37
CA TRP A 154 20.96 -2.69 3.76
C TRP A 154 21.85 -2.67 5.00
N GLU A 155 22.92 -1.85 4.97
CA GLU A 155 23.83 -1.69 6.11
C GLU A 155 23.14 -1.13 7.37
N ALA A 156 22.14 -0.27 7.22
CA ALA A 156 21.32 0.20 8.33
C ALA A 156 20.47 -0.93 8.95
N CYS A 157 19.95 -1.83 8.11
CA CYS A 157 19.20 -3.02 8.54
C CYS A 157 20.12 -4.00 9.29
N GLU A 158 21.28 -4.34 8.73
CA GLU A 158 22.30 -5.23 9.34
C GLU A 158 22.74 -4.74 10.72
N ARG A 159 23.16 -3.47 10.81
CA ARG A 159 23.56 -2.85 12.10
C ARG A 159 22.44 -2.89 13.15
N SER A 160 21.19 -2.83 12.71
CA SER A 160 20.05 -2.94 13.63
C SER A 160 19.84 -4.35 14.12
N TRP A 161 20.01 -5.36 13.26
CA TRP A 161 19.94 -6.75 13.67
C TRP A 161 21.04 -7.11 14.67
N GLU A 162 22.27 -6.65 14.43
CA GLU A 162 23.35 -6.79 15.41
C GLU A 162 23.03 -6.12 16.75
N ALA A 163 22.39 -4.95 16.73
CA ALA A 163 21.99 -4.24 17.94
C ALA A 163 20.77 -4.87 18.64
N ILE A 164 19.90 -5.57 17.91
CA ILE A 164 18.78 -6.36 18.45
C ILE A 164 19.33 -7.60 19.14
N ASP A 165 20.24 -8.31 18.48
CA ASP A 165 20.90 -9.50 19.00
C ASP A 165 21.65 -9.19 20.30
N LYS A 166 22.50 -8.16 20.30
CA LYS A 166 23.22 -7.70 21.50
C LYS A 166 22.31 -7.12 22.59
N GLY A 167 21.12 -6.64 22.20
CA GLY A 167 20.17 -5.96 23.08
C GLY A 167 19.30 -6.89 23.93
N VAL A 168 19.32 -8.19 23.61
CA VAL A 168 18.62 -9.25 24.36
C VAL A 168 19.65 -10.21 24.93
N GLN A 169 19.74 -10.28 26.25
CA GLN A 169 20.59 -11.23 26.96
C GLN A 169 19.73 -12.28 27.64
N MET A 170 19.96 -13.56 27.31
CA MET A 170 19.31 -14.65 28.01
C MET A 170 19.99 -14.90 29.35
N MET A 171 19.22 -14.75 30.43
CA MET A 171 19.68 -15.03 31.78
C MET A 171 19.70 -16.55 32.02
N PRO A 172 20.47 -17.07 32.99
CA PRO A 172 20.54 -18.50 33.31
C PRO A 172 19.18 -19.17 33.62
N ASN A 173 18.19 -18.37 34.03
CA ASN A 173 16.82 -18.81 34.29
C ASN A 173 15.92 -18.83 33.04
N LYS A 174 16.50 -18.70 31.83
CA LYS A 174 15.80 -18.57 30.54
C LYS A 174 14.89 -17.35 30.42
N GLN A 175 15.06 -16.33 31.27
CA GLN A 175 14.37 -15.04 31.07
C GLN A 175 15.22 -14.12 30.21
N ALA A 176 14.59 -13.48 29.23
CA ALA A 176 15.22 -12.45 28.42
C ALA A 176 15.36 -11.16 29.25
N ARG A 177 16.61 -10.73 29.46
CA ARG A 177 16.93 -9.37 29.92
C ARG A 177 17.10 -8.49 28.70
N THR A 178 16.37 -7.38 28.67
CA THR A 178 16.43 -6.42 27.57
C THR A 178 16.79 -5.05 28.11
N GLU A 179 17.72 -4.36 27.46
CA GLU A 179 17.95 -2.94 27.73
C GLU A 179 16.98 -2.08 26.91
N PRO A 180 15.98 -1.45 27.54
CA PRO A 180 15.02 -0.64 26.80
C PRO A 180 15.70 0.65 26.30
N PHE A 181 15.27 1.12 25.13
CA PHE A 181 15.67 2.40 24.50
C PHE A 181 17.13 2.59 24.05
N HIS A 182 17.89 1.54 23.73
CA HIS A 182 19.17 1.73 23.02
C HIS A 182 18.97 2.38 21.63
N ALA A 183 19.86 3.31 21.27
CA ALA A 183 19.62 4.32 20.25
C ALA A 183 19.39 3.77 18.83
N TYR A 184 20.04 2.64 18.56
CA TYR A 184 20.21 2.09 17.23
C TYR A 184 19.36 0.84 16.95
N THR A 185 18.78 0.24 17.99
CA THR A 185 18.16 -1.09 17.92
C THR A 185 16.96 -1.19 16.97
N LEU A 186 16.15 -0.13 16.88
CA LEU A 186 14.98 -0.11 15.99
C LEU A 186 15.08 0.94 14.89
N SER A 187 15.97 1.93 15.04
CA SER A 187 16.02 3.07 14.14
C SER A 187 16.54 2.70 12.76
N GLY A 188 17.50 1.77 12.64
CA GLY A 188 18.01 1.37 11.32
C GLY A 188 17.04 0.45 10.56
N ILE A 189 16.22 -0.35 11.23
CA ILE A 189 15.08 -1.05 10.58
C ILE A 189 14.10 -0.03 10.00
N VAL A 190 13.74 0.99 10.78
CA VAL A 190 12.86 2.06 10.31
C VAL A 190 13.51 2.85 9.17
N ASP A 191 14.79 3.18 9.29
CA ASP A 191 15.55 3.91 8.26
C ASP A 191 15.63 3.10 6.95
N ALA A 192 15.88 1.79 7.03
CA ALA A 192 15.84 0.89 5.89
C ALA A 192 14.46 0.94 5.21
N ILE A 193 13.37 0.74 5.95
CA ILE A 193 11.99 0.77 5.41
C ILE A 193 11.64 2.12 4.77
N LEU A 194 12.06 3.22 5.39
CA LEU A 194 11.76 4.57 4.90
C LEU A 194 12.57 4.95 3.66
N ARG A 195 13.79 4.42 3.51
CA ARG A 195 14.69 4.70 2.38
C ARG A 195 14.49 3.73 1.23
N ASP A 196 14.54 2.43 1.49
CA ASP A 196 14.40 1.38 0.49
C ASP A 196 13.92 0.07 1.12
N GLN A 197 12.67 -0.30 0.84
CA GLN A 197 12.07 -1.52 1.37
C GLN A 197 12.73 -2.80 0.84
N SER A 198 13.36 -2.77 -0.34
CA SER A 198 14.07 -3.92 -0.91
C SER A 198 15.30 -4.32 -0.10
N ALA A 199 15.78 -3.41 0.75
CA ALA A 199 16.89 -3.66 1.65
C ALA A 199 16.46 -4.28 2.99
N PHE A 200 15.16 -4.29 3.31
CA PHE A 200 14.68 -4.93 4.53
C PHE A 200 14.78 -6.46 4.40
N HIS A 201 15.52 -7.07 5.30
CA HIS A 201 15.73 -8.51 5.37
C HIS A 201 15.81 -8.96 6.83
N ILE A 202 15.77 -10.26 7.07
CA ILE A 202 16.06 -10.87 8.37
C ILE A 202 17.27 -11.77 8.14
N THR A 203 18.37 -11.52 8.83
CA THR A 203 19.59 -12.32 8.68
C THR A 203 19.49 -13.65 9.41
N TRP A 204 20.33 -14.59 9.01
CA TRP A 204 20.52 -15.85 9.72
C TRP A 204 21.59 -15.67 10.79
N THR A 205 21.23 -15.89 12.07
CA THR A 205 22.20 -16.02 13.16
C THR A 205 22.37 -17.48 13.56
N PRO A 206 23.58 -18.04 13.52
CA PRO A 206 23.89 -19.39 14.04
C PRO A 206 23.91 -19.47 15.57
N LYS A 207 23.84 -18.34 16.28
CA LYS A 207 23.95 -18.28 17.72
C LYS A 207 22.57 -18.28 18.36
N ASP A 208 22.38 -19.30 19.18
CA ASP A 208 21.32 -19.48 20.16
C ASP A 208 19.97 -19.96 19.61
N GLU A 209 19.30 -20.79 20.41
CA GLU A 209 18.01 -21.43 20.12
C GLU A 209 16.85 -20.42 19.92
N GLN A 210 17.12 -19.09 19.97
CA GLN A 210 16.16 -18.02 19.72
C GLN A 210 16.41 -17.33 18.38
N SER A 211 15.35 -17.20 17.60
CA SER A 211 15.35 -16.45 16.34
C SER A 211 15.46 -14.93 16.60
N LEU A 212 16.10 -14.16 15.71
CA LEU A 212 16.13 -12.69 15.76
C LEU A 212 14.73 -12.05 15.85
N LEU A 213 13.71 -12.74 15.34
CA LEU A 213 12.31 -12.34 15.47
C LEU A 213 11.80 -12.40 16.91
N GLU A 214 12.23 -13.38 17.70
CA GLU A 214 11.93 -13.46 19.13
C GLU A 214 12.64 -12.34 19.89
N ASN A 215 13.91 -12.07 19.56
CA ASN A 215 14.65 -10.93 20.14
C ASN A 215 13.98 -9.59 19.85
N LEU A 216 13.55 -9.37 18.61
CA LEU A 216 12.76 -8.20 18.23
C LEU A 216 11.45 -8.12 19.03
N THR A 217 10.74 -9.24 19.17
CA THR A 217 9.49 -9.31 19.94
C THR A 217 9.71 -8.95 21.41
N HIS A 218 10.76 -9.49 22.04
CA HIS A 218 11.15 -9.14 23.40
C HIS A 218 11.46 -7.65 23.54
N ILE A 219 12.21 -7.06 22.61
CA ILE A 219 12.51 -5.62 22.61
C ILE A 219 11.25 -4.77 22.47
N LEU A 220 10.35 -5.13 21.56
CA LEU A 220 9.10 -4.39 21.34
C LEU A 220 8.21 -4.47 22.59
N GLN A 221 8.11 -5.64 23.22
CA GLN A 221 7.35 -5.82 24.45
C GLN A 221 7.97 -5.05 25.63
N ALA A 222 9.28 -5.17 25.83
CA ALA A 222 10.00 -4.49 26.90
C ALA A 222 9.86 -2.96 26.78
N LYS A 223 10.06 -2.41 25.59
CA LYS A 223 9.89 -0.96 25.34
C LYS A 223 8.44 -0.51 25.51
N SER A 224 7.47 -1.29 25.03
CA SER A 224 6.04 -0.99 25.16
C SER A 224 5.58 -0.99 26.61
N SER A 225 6.06 -1.94 27.41
CA SER A 225 5.75 -2.06 28.84
C SER A 225 6.43 -0.96 29.65
N TYR A 226 7.73 -0.73 29.42
CA TYR A 226 8.50 0.30 30.14
C TYR A 226 7.92 1.71 29.92
N GLY A 227 7.60 2.05 28.67
CA GLY A 227 7.00 3.34 28.33
C GLY A 227 5.49 3.43 28.57
N GLY A 228 4.84 2.33 28.97
CA GLY A 228 3.38 2.29 29.10
C GLY A 228 2.63 2.56 27.79
N PHE A 229 3.26 2.26 26.64
CA PHE A 229 2.77 2.60 25.31
C PHE A 229 1.75 1.60 24.76
N ALA A 230 1.69 0.39 25.31
CA ALA A 230 0.72 -0.63 24.90
C ALA A 230 -0.73 -0.11 24.95
N LYS A 231 -1.02 0.83 25.86
CA LYS A 231 -2.35 1.46 25.98
C LYS A 231 -2.80 2.20 24.71
N TYR A 232 -1.87 2.68 23.88
CA TYR A 232 -2.17 3.45 22.67
C TYR A 232 -2.63 2.58 21.49
N LEU A 233 -2.34 1.28 21.53
CA LEU A 233 -2.66 0.35 20.44
C LEU A 233 -4.10 -0.20 20.52
N ASN A 234 -4.90 0.22 21.50
CA ASN A 234 -6.26 -0.28 21.71
C ASN A 234 -7.35 0.43 20.87
N GLY A 235 -6.97 1.29 19.93
CA GLY A 235 -7.88 1.98 19.00
C GLY A 235 -8.68 3.16 19.58
N LYS A 236 -8.56 3.47 20.87
CA LYS A 236 -9.26 4.60 21.52
C LYS A 236 -8.50 5.92 21.49
N TRP A 237 -7.24 5.86 21.04
CA TRP A 237 -6.30 6.96 21.05
C TRP A 237 -6.11 7.52 19.63
N ASN A 238 -5.98 8.84 19.54
CA ASN A 238 -5.60 9.54 18.31
C ASN A 238 -4.30 10.33 18.58
N GLY A 239 -3.67 10.84 17.52
CA GLY A 239 -2.38 11.55 17.62
C GLY A 239 -2.37 12.64 18.70
N ASP A 240 -3.38 13.51 18.71
CA ASP A 240 -3.44 14.63 19.67
C ASP A 240 -3.57 14.16 21.13
N LYS A 241 -4.40 13.14 21.41
CA LYS A 241 -4.54 12.54 22.75
C LYS A 241 -3.25 11.87 23.21
N ILE A 242 -2.57 11.19 22.29
CA ILE A 242 -1.29 10.54 22.57
C ILE A 242 -0.25 11.60 22.92
N ILE A 243 -0.10 12.65 22.11
CA ILE A 243 0.85 13.73 22.38
C ILE A 243 0.54 14.47 23.68
N ALA A 244 -0.73 14.67 24.02
CA ALA A 244 -1.11 15.25 25.31
C ALA A 244 -0.72 14.36 26.50
N ASP A 245 -0.93 13.05 26.42
CA ASP A 245 -0.49 12.10 27.47
C ASP A 245 1.03 12.00 27.53
N LEU A 246 1.70 12.02 26.38
CA LEU A 246 3.16 12.03 26.30
C LEU A 246 3.77 13.28 26.93
N ASP A 247 3.22 14.47 26.70
CA ASP A 247 3.67 15.70 27.38
C ASP A 247 3.46 15.64 28.89
N LYS A 248 2.34 15.08 29.34
CA LYS A 248 2.11 14.83 30.76
C LYS A 248 3.21 13.92 31.32
N GLN A 249 3.54 12.84 30.62
CA GLN A 249 4.62 11.94 31.01
C GLN A 249 6.01 12.61 30.95
N ILE A 250 6.27 13.47 29.97
CA ILE A 250 7.52 14.25 29.87
C ILE A 250 7.67 15.18 31.08
N THR A 251 6.58 15.84 31.46
CA THR A 251 6.53 16.74 32.61
C THR A 251 6.75 15.99 33.93
N GLU A 252 6.26 14.75 34.03
CA GLU A 252 6.35 13.92 35.24
C GLU A 252 7.63 13.06 35.32
N LYS A 253 8.23 12.68 34.18
CA LYS A 253 9.29 11.65 34.11
C LYS A 253 10.54 12.04 33.29
N GLY A 254 10.59 13.25 32.75
CA GLY A 254 11.71 13.77 31.95
C GLY A 254 11.68 13.40 30.46
N ARG A 255 12.23 14.29 29.60
CA ARG A 255 12.12 14.28 28.12
C ARG A 255 12.71 13.06 27.40
N HIS A 256 13.67 12.35 27.99
CA HIS A 256 14.48 11.34 27.29
C HIS A 256 13.71 10.05 26.89
N ASN A 257 12.64 9.71 27.62
CA ASN A 257 12.01 8.37 27.54
C ASN A 257 10.91 8.22 26.47
N VAL A 258 10.49 9.29 25.81
CA VAL A 258 9.18 9.34 25.12
C VAL A 258 9.25 9.19 23.58
N ARG A 259 10.45 9.25 22.96
CA ARG A 259 10.60 9.44 21.50
C ARG A 259 10.62 8.19 20.61
N ARG A 260 10.04 7.03 20.96
CA ARG A 260 10.14 5.84 20.08
C ARG A 260 8.90 4.96 20.01
N MET A 261 8.40 4.73 18.78
CA MET A 261 7.99 3.44 18.16
C MET A 261 6.64 3.45 17.40
N THR A 262 6.53 2.64 16.33
CA THR A 262 5.29 2.00 15.80
C THR A 262 5.58 0.81 14.86
N ALA A 263 4.71 -0.23 14.84
CA ALA A 263 4.61 -1.34 13.86
C ALA A 263 3.19 -2.02 13.94
N SER A 264 2.83 -3.11 13.24
CA SER A 264 2.37 -3.26 11.82
C SER A 264 1.32 -4.43 11.68
N HIS A 265 0.54 -4.48 10.58
CA HIS A 265 0.05 -5.67 9.77
C HIS A 265 -0.91 -5.25 8.62
N TYR A 266 -0.52 -5.10 7.35
CA TYR A 266 -1.24 -4.45 6.20
C TYR A 266 -2.54 -3.63 6.42
N GLY A 267 -3.69 -4.17 6.82
CA GLY A 267 -4.84 -3.36 7.28
C GLY A 267 -4.57 -2.67 8.62
N VAL A 268 -4.10 -3.44 9.60
CA VAL A 268 -3.44 -2.95 10.82
C VAL A 268 -2.16 -2.17 10.51
N ALA A 269 -1.42 -2.42 9.41
CA ALA A 269 -0.23 -1.62 9.08
C ALA A 269 -0.63 -0.26 8.53
N VAL A 270 -1.67 -0.19 7.69
CA VAL A 270 -2.24 1.08 7.25
C VAL A 270 -2.71 1.86 8.47
N GLU A 271 -3.46 1.24 9.39
CA GLU A 271 -3.91 1.92 10.61
C GLU A 271 -2.77 2.26 11.57
N SER A 272 -1.75 1.40 11.71
CA SER A 272 -0.54 1.69 12.51
C SER A 272 0.29 2.81 11.89
N TYR A 273 0.44 2.86 10.56
CA TYR A 273 1.15 3.92 9.86
C TYR A 273 0.33 5.22 9.86
N LYS A 274 -0.99 5.17 9.74
CA LYS A 274 -1.86 6.33 9.93
C LYS A 274 -1.75 6.86 11.35
N LEU A 275 -1.81 6.00 12.36
CA LEU A 275 -1.58 6.39 13.75
C LEU A 275 -0.19 6.98 13.95
N ALA A 276 0.84 6.41 13.31
CA ALA A 276 2.18 6.98 13.33
C ALA A 276 2.20 8.38 12.70
N VAL A 277 1.60 8.55 11.52
CA VAL A 277 1.47 9.87 10.86
C VAL A 277 0.72 10.85 11.77
N ASP A 278 -0.40 10.45 12.37
CA ASP A 278 -1.19 11.29 13.27
C ASP A 278 -0.39 11.74 14.49
N ILE A 279 0.39 10.84 15.11
CA ILE A 279 1.28 11.16 16.23
C ILE A 279 2.37 12.14 15.78
N LEU A 280 3.02 11.87 14.64
CA LEU A 280 4.11 12.70 14.13
C LEU A 280 3.61 14.10 13.74
N GLU A 281 2.45 14.19 13.12
CA GLU A 281 1.81 15.46 12.76
C GLU A 281 1.36 16.23 14.00
N ALA A 282 0.74 15.57 14.97
CA ALA A 282 0.33 16.19 16.22
C ALA A 282 1.53 16.75 16.99
N GLY A 283 2.62 15.98 17.09
CA GLY A 283 3.87 16.44 17.71
C GLY A 283 4.52 17.60 16.94
N ASN A 284 4.57 17.50 15.60
CA ASN A 284 5.08 18.59 14.76
C ASN A 284 4.24 19.87 14.94
N ARG A 285 2.91 19.79 14.87
CA ARG A 285 2.02 20.96 15.07
C ARG A 285 2.19 21.58 16.45
N LYS A 286 2.27 20.75 17.50
CA LYS A 286 2.32 21.23 18.88
C LYS A 286 3.63 21.93 19.20
N TRP A 287 4.75 21.33 18.82
CA TRP A 287 6.07 21.79 19.24
C TRP A 287 6.79 22.65 18.20
N ALA A 288 6.34 22.70 16.94
CA ALA A 288 6.97 23.56 15.90
C ALA A 288 7.02 25.05 16.26
N ALA A 289 6.05 25.53 17.04
CA ALA A 289 5.96 26.95 17.40
C ALA A 289 6.87 27.33 18.58
N THR A 290 7.35 26.35 19.35
CA THR A 290 8.02 26.58 20.65
C THR A 290 9.37 25.89 20.78
N GLU A 291 9.71 24.96 19.90
CA GLU A 291 10.94 24.16 19.98
C GLU A 291 11.61 24.05 18.60
N ASP A 292 12.93 24.23 18.58
CA ASP A 292 13.76 24.00 17.39
C ASP A 292 13.81 22.51 17.04
N LEU A 293 14.20 22.17 15.81
CA LEU A 293 14.14 20.78 15.32
C LEU A 293 15.03 19.82 16.12
N ASP A 294 16.19 20.29 16.58
CA ASP A 294 17.13 19.49 17.38
C ASP A 294 16.55 19.21 18.78
N GLU A 295 15.87 20.19 19.36
CA GLU A 295 15.20 20.04 20.65
C GLU A 295 13.99 19.14 20.53
N ARG A 296 13.12 19.37 19.54
CA ARG A 296 11.90 18.61 19.25
C ARG A 296 12.16 17.20 18.71
N GLY A 297 13.32 17.00 18.08
CA GLY A 297 13.76 15.76 17.45
C GLY A 297 13.37 15.67 15.97
N HIS A 298 14.33 15.28 15.14
CA HIS A 298 14.17 15.13 13.68
C HIS A 298 13.08 14.12 13.26
N VAL A 299 12.64 13.23 14.15
CA VAL A 299 11.55 12.29 13.88
C VAL A 299 10.21 13.02 13.59
N PHE A 300 9.99 14.19 14.20
CA PHE A 300 8.82 15.04 13.94
C PHE A 300 9.04 15.99 12.74
N SER A 301 10.15 15.86 12.02
CA SER A 301 10.37 16.67 10.84
C SER A 301 9.31 16.38 9.77
N PRO A 302 8.90 17.41 9.00
CA PRO A 302 8.03 17.21 7.86
C PRO A 302 8.55 16.18 6.83
N THR A 303 9.88 15.98 6.79
CA THR A 303 10.54 14.96 5.96
C THR A 303 10.16 13.55 6.39
N ILE A 304 10.28 13.22 7.67
CA ILE A 304 9.92 11.90 8.18
C ILE A 304 8.41 11.67 8.06
N ILE A 305 7.59 12.68 8.37
CA ILE A 305 6.13 12.63 8.18
C ILE A 305 5.78 12.25 6.73
N ARG A 306 6.40 12.90 5.74
CA ARG A 306 6.20 12.60 4.32
C ARG A 306 6.58 11.16 3.99
N SER A 307 7.75 10.70 4.45
CA SER A 307 8.18 9.32 4.22
C SER A 307 7.28 8.30 4.91
N THR A 308 6.71 8.60 6.08
CA THR A 308 5.71 7.72 6.73
C THR A 308 4.39 7.72 5.97
N ARG A 309 3.91 8.86 5.46
CA ARG A 309 2.73 8.94 4.56
C ARG A 309 2.94 8.11 3.29
N LEU A 310 4.15 8.10 2.74
CA LEU A 310 4.49 7.22 1.63
C LEU A 310 4.30 5.74 2.00
N GLN A 311 4.66 5.30 3.21
CA GLN A 311 4.42 3.91 3.63
C GLN A 311 2.93 3.57 3.68
N VAL A 312 2.07 4.52 4.14
CA VAL A 312 0.61 4.37 4.06
C VAL A 312 0.18 4.14 2.61
N LEU A 313 0.63 4.99 1.69
CA LEU A 313 0.32 4.87 0.27
C LEU A 313 0.77 3.52 -0.31
N ARG A 314 2.01 3.09 -0.03
CA ARG A 314 2.55 1.80 -0.47
C ARG A 314 1.71 0.63 0.04
N CYS A 315 1.33 0.62 1.32
CA CYS A 315 0.47 -0.42 1.87
C CYS A 315 -0.91 -0.45 1.20
N MET A 316 -1.49 0.71 0.88
CA MET A 316 -2.77 0.79 0.17
C MET A 316 -2.66 0.28 -1.27
N ILE A 317 -1.56 0.60 -1.96
CA ILE A 317 -1.26 0.11 -3.32
C ILE A 317 -1.11 -1.41 -3.32
N VAL A 318 -0.24 -1.95 -2.46
CA VAL A 318 -0.01 -3.40 -2.35
C VAL A 318 -1.30 -4.12 -1.96
N GLY A 319 -2.05 -3.57 -0.99
CA GLY A 319 -3.35 -4.10 -0.60
C GLY A 319 -4.36 -4.11 -1.75
N ARG A 320 -4.37 -3.08 -2.58
CA ARG A 320 -5.22 -3.01 -3.79
C ARG A 320 -4.82 -4.02 -4.85
N GLN A 321 -3.53 -4.18 -5.12
CA GLN A 321 -3.01 -5.14 -6.10
C GLN A 321 -3.23 -6.60 -5.66
N GLY A 322 -3.07 -6.89 -4.37
CA GLY A 322 -3.30 -8.23 -3.81
C GLY A 322 -4.77 -8.60 -3.65
N ALA A 323 -5.70 -7.63 -3.66
CA ALA A 323 -7.12 -7.87 -3.48
C ALA A 323 -7.77 -8.54 -4.70
N LYS A 324 -8.20 -9.80 -4.53
CA LYS A 324 -8.84 -10.60 -5.58
C LYS A 324 -10.36 -10.46 -5.62
N THR A 325 -10.97 -10.03 -4.52
CA THR A 325 -12.44 -9.88 -4.41
C THR A 325 -12.88 -8.41 -4.47
N PRO A 326 -14.09 -8.11 -4.96
CA PRO A 326 -14.64 -6.74 -4.91
C PRO A 326 -14.69 -6.17 -3.49
N ALA A 327 -14.99 -7.01 -2.50
CA ALA A 327 -14.96 -6.66 -1.08
C ALA A 327 -13.58 -6.18 -0.61
N ALA A 328 -12.54 -6.99 -0.85
CA ALA A 328 -11.16 -6.61 -0.50
C ALA A 328 -10.70 -5.36 -1.27
N LYS A 329 -11.09 -5.22 -2.54
CA LYS A 329 -10.82 -4.03 -3.35
C LYS A 329 -11.46 -2.76 -2.77
N ARG A 330 -12.61 -2.86 -2.11
CA ARG A 330 -13.27 -1.73 -1.41
C ARG A 330 -12.57 -1.32 -0.12
N ALA A 331 -11.79 -2.19 0.51
CA ALA A 331 -10.95 -1.82 1.66
C ALA A 331 -9.80 -0.88 1.27
N PHE A 332 -9.40 -0.90 -0.01
CA PHE A 332 -8.38 -0.04 -0.61
C PHE A 332 -8.97 0.75 -1.79
N PRO A 333 -9.89 1.70 -1.51
CA PRO A 333 -10.58 2.45 -2.56
C PRO A 333 -9.59 3.36 -3.31
N LEU A 334 -9.71 3.39 -4.64
CA LEU A 334 -8.85 4.19 -5.51
C LEU A 334 -8.85 5.68 -5.16
N SER A 335 -9.99 6.21 -4.71
CA SER A 335 -10.10 7.62 -4.29
C SER A 335 -9.25 7.95 -3.06
N GLU A 336 -9.08 7.03 -2.12
CA GLU A 336 -8.22 7.26 -0.95
C GLU A 336 -6.74 7.11 -1.33
N ILE A 337 -6.40 6.22 -2.27
CA ILE A 337 -5.04 6.13 -2.84
C ILE A 337 -4.69 7.45 -3.54
N GLU A 338 -5.60 7.97 -4.36
CA GLU A 338 -5.43 9.24 -5.07
C GLU A 338 -5.25 10.41 -4.08
N LYS A 339 -6.10 10.49 -3.05
CA LYS A 339 -6.00 11.51 -2.00
C LYS A 339 -4.66 11.42 -1.25
N ALA A 340 -4.23 10.22 -0.88
CA ALA A 340 -2.96 10.01 -0.17
C ALA A 340 -1.76 10.41 -1.05
N ALA A 341 -1.77 10.05 -2.34
CA ALA A 341 -0.74 10.45 -3.29
C ALA A 341 -0.68 11.98 -3.45
N ARG A 342 -1.81 12.65 -3.66
CA ARG A 342 -1.87 14.13 -3.76
C ARG A 342 -1.37 14.80 -2.48
N ALA A 343 -1.78 14.33 -1.30
CA ALA A 343 -1.33 14.86 -0.03
C ALA A 343 0.20 14.77 0.17
N ILE A 344 0.86 13.76 -0.42
CA ILE A 344 2.33 13.68 -0.45
C ILE A 344 2.90 14.73 -1.40
N LEU A 345 2.36 14.87 -2.60
CA LEU A 345 2.82 15.85 -3.61
C LEU A 345 2.63 17.30 -3.15
N ASP A 346 1.55 17.59 -2.44
CA ASP A 346 1.26 18.91 -1.88
C ASP A 346 2.15 19.24 -0.66
N SER A 347 2.83 18.24 -0.08
CA SER A 347 3.69 18.42 1.11
C SER A 347 5.12 18.85 0.80
N PHE A 348 5.46 19.06 -0.47
CA PHE A 348 6.80 19.45 -0.89
C PHE A 348 7.00 20.96 -0.76
N TRP A 349 8.10 21.36 -0.11
CA TRP A 349 8.57 22.75 -0.08
C TRP A 349 9.78 22.92 -1.01
N PRO A 350 9.96 24.11 -1.62
CA PRO A 350 11.16 24.44 -2.36
C PRO A 350 12.36 24.58 -1.40
N GLY A 351 13.53 24.03 -1.79
CA GLY A 351 14.78 24.15 -1.04
C GLY A 351 15.19 22.92 -0.23
N VAL A 352 15.64 21.86 -0.92
CA VAL A 352 16.37 20.75 -0.27
C VAL A 352 17.82 20.82 -0.72
N GLU A 353 18.61 21.66 -0.06
CA GLU A 353 20.06 21.56 -0.07
C GLU A 353 20.46 20.47 0.95
N GLY A 354 21.28 19.51 0.53
CA GLY A 354 21.70 18.39 1.37
C GLY A 354 22.31 17.24 0.58
N ASP A 355 22.84 16.23 1.30
CA ASP A 355 23.45 15.00 0.76
C ASP A 355 22.58 14.43 -0.39
N PRO A 356 23.16 14.14 -1.57
CA PRO A 356 22.43 13.56 -2.71
C PRO A 356 21.58 12.33 -2.36
N ARG A 357 22.05 11.47 -1.45
CA ARG A 357 21.33 10.28 -0.97
C ARG A 357 20.13 10.65 -0.11
N PHE A 358 20.27 11.69 0.73
CA PHE A 358 19.17 12.21 1.52
C PHE A 358 18.10 12.82 0.62
N ARG A 359 18.50 13.65 -0.36
CA ARG A 359 17.57 14.21 -1.35
C ARG A 359 16.89 13.10 -2.14
N PHE A 360 17.61 12.08 -2.56
CA PHE A 360 17.04 10.95 -3.28
C PHE A 360 15.99 10.21 -2.43
N ALA A 361 16.34 9.81 -1.21
CA ALA A 361 15.46 9.01 -0.34
C ALA A 361 14.24 9.76 0.22
N PHE A 362 14.39 11.05 0.50
CA PHE A 362 13.40 11.83 1.26
C PHE A 362 12.69 12.92 0.45
N HIS A 363 13.21 13.23 -0.75
CA HIS A 363 12.59 14.16 -1.68
C HIS A 363 12.12 13.46 -2.96
N ASN A 364 13.04 12.87 -3.73
CA ASN A 364 12.67 12.31 -5.03
C ASN A 364 11.80 11.05 -4.87
N LEU A 365 12.16 10.16 -3.94
CA LEU A 365 11.46 8.90 -3.75
C LEU A 365 9.99 9.02 -3.38
N PRO A 366 9.61 9.81 -2.35
CA PRO A 366 8.20 10.03 -2.06
C PRO A 366 7.44 10.67 -3.21
N ARG A 367 8.11 11.49 -4.04
CA ARG A 367 7.50 12.18 -5.17
C ARG A 367 7.18 11.23 -6.31
N TRP A 368 8.16 10.50 -6.83
CA TRP A 368 7.89 9.56 -7.93
C TRP A 368 6.95 8.44 -7.50
N ALA A 369 7.00 8.00 -6.24
CA ALA A 369 6.13 6.94 -5.76
C ALA A 369 4.68 7.42 -5.60
N ALA A 370 4.47 8.67 -5.19
CA ALA A 370 3.15 9.29 -5.20
C ALA A 370 2.61 9.45 -6.62
N ILE A 371 3.45 9.90 -7.57
CA ILE A 371 3.10 10.01 -8.99
C ILE A 371 2.75 8.62 -9.56
N ALA A 372 3.55 7.59 -9.29
CA ALA A 372 3.26 6.21 -9.68
C ALA A 372 1.95 5.69 -9.04
N GLY A 373 1.63 6.13 -7.82
CA GLY A 373 0.34 5.87 -7.17
C GLY A 373 -0.85 6.47 -7.93
N LEU A 374 -0.70 7.69 -8.48
CA LEU A 374 -1.71 8.28 -9.39
C LEU A 374 -1.79 7.47 -10.70
N GLY A 375 -0.64 7.08 -11.25
CA GLY A 375 -0.57 6.17 -12.41
C GLY A 375 -1.35 4.88 -12.19
N LEU A 376 -1.22 4.27 -11.00
CA LEU A 376 -1.95 3.06 -10.63
C LEU A 376 -3.46 3.28 -10.52
N VAL A 377 -3.90 4.42 -9.98
CA VAL A 377 -5.32 4.77 -9.88
C VAL A 377 -5.95 4.88 -11.26
N HIS A 378 -5.33 5.66 -12.15
CA HIS A 378 -5.80 5.81 -13.52
C HIS A 378 -5.67 4.51 -14.30
N GLY A 379 -4.61 3.73 -14.07
CA GLY A 379 -4.43 2.42 -14.68
C GLY A 379 -5.52 1.42 -14.29
N ASN A 380 -5.94 1.41 -13.02
CA ASN A 380 -7.06 0.59 -12.57
C ASN A 380 -8.38 1.01 -13.24
N ARG A 381 -8.65 2.31 -13.36
CA ARG A 381 -9.84 2.84 -14.05
C ARG A 381 -9.81 2.48 -15.54
N ALA A 382 -8.65 2.63 -16.18
CA ALA A 382 -8.43 2.26 -17.57
C ALA A 382 -8.72 0.79 -17.86
N SER A 383 -8.38 -0.09 -16.93
CA SER A 383 -8.54 -1.54 -17.06
C SER A 383 -9.93 -2.06 -16.64
N GLU A 384 -10.84 -1.23 -16.13
CA GLU A 384 -12.20 -1.70 -15.74
C GLU A 384 -12.94 -2.40 -16.90
N PRO A 385 -12.92 -1.90 -18.14
CA PRO A 385 -13.55 -2.58 -19.26
C PRO A 385 -12.87 -3.89 -19.66
N LEU A 386 -11.58 -4.05 -19.35
CA LEU A 386 -10.80 -5.28 -19.61
C LEU A 386 -11.03 -6.36 -18.55
N GLY A 387 -11.92 -6.14 -17.58
CA GLY A 387 -12.31 -7.10 -16.56
C GLY A 387 -13.00 -8.33 -17.14
N ASP A 388 -14.11 -8.75 -16.53
CA ASP A 388 -14.77 -9.99 -16.93
C ASP A 388 -15.67 -9.80 -18.16
N PHE A 389 -15.06 -9.62 -19.33
CA PHE A 389 -15.77 -9.50 -20.60
C PHE A 389 -15.98 -10.87 -21.28
N PRO A 390 -17.06 -11.06 -22.08
CA PRO A 390 -17.38 -12.36 -22.68
C PRO A 390 -16.31 -12.87 -23.66
N GLN A 391 -16.21 -14.20 -23.82
CA GLN A 391 -15.42 -14.81 -24.91
C GLN A 391 -15.94 -14.38 -26.29
N GLY A 392 -15.04 -14.30 -27.27
CA GLY A 392 -15.39 -13.89 -28.64
C GLY A 392 -15.72 -12.40 -28.76
N LYS A 393 -15.43 -11.59 -27.74
CA LYS A 393 -15.57 -10.13 -27.76
C LYS A 393 -14.21 -9.44 -27.67
N VAL A 394 -14.16 -8.25 -28.24
CA VAL A 394 -13.02 -7.33 -28.16
C VAL A 394 -13.36 -6.26 -27.14
N ALA A 395 -12.43 -5.98 -26.23
CA ALA A 395 -12.57 -4.94 -25.21
C ALA A 395 -11.42 -3.93 -25.31
N PHE A 396 -11.76 -2.65 -25.22
CA PHE A 396 -10.78 -1.56 -25.15
C PHE A 396 -10.69 -1.05 -23.72
N THR A 397 -9.50 -0.64 -23.29
CA THR A 397 -9.37 0.18 -22.09
C THR A 397 -10.09 1.52 -22.27
N ASP A 398 -10.41 2.19 -21.16
CA ASP A 398 -10.68 3.62 -21.22
C ASP A 398 -9.41 4.35 -21.70
N LEU A 399 -9.49 4.95 -22.90
CA LEU A 399 -8.34 5.55 -23.57
C LEU A 399 -7.84 6.83 -22.86
N GLU A 400 -8.75 7.61 -22.28
CA GLU A 400 -8.40 8.83 -21.55
C GLU A 400 -7.65 8.47 -20.25
N GLU A 401 -8.17 7.50 -19.51
CA GLU A 401 -7.54 7.03 -18.28
C GLU A 401 -6.22 6.31 -18.57
N ALA A 402 -6.11 5.56 -19.66
CA ALA A 402 -4.85 4.95 -20.10
C ALA A 402 -3.78 6.02 -20.42
N ARG A 403 -4.12 7.09 -21.13
CA ARG A 403 -3.18 8.21 -21.38
C ARG A 403 -2.71 8.86 -20.10
N LYS A 404 -3.62 9.10 -19.14
CA LYS A 404 -3.26 9.65 -17.83
C LYS A 404 -2.32 8.72 -17.07
N ALA A 405 -2.63 7.42 -17.04
CA ALA A 405 -1.77 6.42 -16.40
C ALA A 405 -0.37 6.42 -17.02
N ALA A 406 -0.27 6.35 -18.34
CA ALA A 406 1.00 6.38 -19.07
C ALA A 406 1.82 7.64 -18.75
N LYS A 407 1.18 8.80 -18.74
CA LYS A 407 1.82 10.08 -18.39
C LYS A 407 2.41 10.07 -16.98
N TYR A 408 1.65 9.61 -15.98
CA TYR A 408 2.14 9.56 -14.61
C TYR A 408 3.30 8.56 -14.45
N TYR A 409 3.23 7.38 -15.10
CA TYR A 409 4.35 6.44 -15.03
C TYR A 409 5.60 6.95 -15.76
N ASP A 410 5.46 7.63 -16.91
CA ASP A 410 6.58 8.32 -17.57
C ASP A 410 7.19 9.40 -16.66
N GLU A 411 6.36 10.23 -16.03
CA GLU A 411 6.80 11.27 -15.10
C GLU A 411 7.56 10.66 -13.91
N ALA A 412 7.02 9.60 -13.30
CA ALA A 412 7.69 8.89 -12.21
C ALA A 412 9.04 8.30 -12.65
N ALA A 413 9.08 7.60 -13.78
CA ALA A 413 10.30 6.99 -14.31
C ALA A 413 11.37 8.04 -14.67
N SER A 414 10.97 9.21 -15.16
CA SER A 414 11.90 10.30 -15.50
C SER A 414 12.63 10.88 -14.28
N MET A 415 12.06 10.72 -13.09
CA MET A 415 12.66 11.17 -11.83
C MET A 415 13.59 10.13 -11.18
N MET A 416 13.53 8.88 -11.65
CA MET A 416 14.33 7.78 -11.11
C MET A 416 15.71 7.73 -11.78
N MET A 417 16.74 7.35 -11.02
CA MET A 417 18.07 7.06 -11.57
C MET A 417 18.07 5.71 -12.30
N ASP A 418 18.93 5.55 -13.31
CA ASP A 418 19.01 4.33 -14.13
C ASP A 418 19.44 3.09 -13.32
N ASP A 419 20.10 3.29 -12.19
CA ASP A 419 20.53 2.23 -11.29
C ASP A 419 19.57 2.02 -10.10
N TYR A 420 18.32 2.53 -10.18
CA TYR A 420 17.27 2.24 -9.20
C TYR A 420 16.37 1.09 -9.66
N HIS A 421 16.25 0.06 -8.82
CA HIS A 421 15.65 -1.24 -9.16
C HIS A 421 14.19 -1.18 -9.65
N ASP A 422 13.39 -0.20 -9.23
CA ASP A 422 11.99 -0.07 -9.67
C ASP A 422 11.83 0.55 -11.07
N LYS A 423 12.86 1.23 -11.59
CA LYS A 423 12.74 2.05 -12.81
C LYS A 423 12.30 1.26 -14.04
N PRO A 424 12.87 0.07 -14.35
CA PRO A 424 12.41 -0.72 -15.49
C PRO A 424 10.93 -1.08 -15.41
N THR A 425 10.46 -1.46 -14.22
CA THR A 425 9.04 -1.79 -14.00
C THR A 425 8.14 -0.60 -14.31
N MET A 426 8.50 0.61 -13.87
CA MET A 426 7.72 1.82 -14.19
C MET A 426 7.72 2.12 -15.68
N MET A 427 8.85 1.96 -16.37
CA MET A 427 8.95 2.18 -17.81
C MET A 427 8.10 1.17 -18.61
N TRP A 428 8.09 -0.10 -18.20
CA TRP A 428 7.23 -1.12 -18.80
C TRP A 428 5.74 -0.82 -18.59
N ILE A 429 5.35 -0.39 -17.39
CA ILE A 429 3.96 -0.01 -17.11
C ILE A 429 3.56 1.24 -17.91
N ALA A 430 4.45 2.22 -18.05
CA ALA A 430 4.20 3.39 -18.90
C ALA A 430 3.97 3.00 -20.36
N LEU A 431 4.85 2.17 -20.93
CA LEU A 431 4.72 1.67 -22.30
C LEU A 431 3.43 0.86 -22.48
N TYR A 432 3.08 0.01 -21.52
CA TYR A 432 1.83 -0.75 -21.53
C TYR A 432 0.63 0.19 -21.72
N TYR A 433 0.51 1.23 -20.89
CA TYR A 433 -0.62 2.16 -20.98
C TYR A 433 -0.58 3.05 -22.22
N HIS A 434 0.61 3.41 -22.74
CA HIS A 434 0.71 4.09 -24.04
C HIS A 434 0.19 3.21 -25.19
N LEU A 435 0.54 1.93 -25.20
CA LEU A 435 0.08 0.97 -26.21
C LEU A 435 -1.43 0.74 -26.11
N ARG A 436 -1.98 0.67 -24.88
CA ARG A 436 -3.43 0.60 -24.64
C ARG A 436 -4.16 1.86 -25.14
N ALA A 437 -3.57 3.04 -24.93
CA ALA A 437 -4.14 4.30 -25.40
C ALA A 437 -4.00 4.52 -26.92
N GLY A 438 -3.00 3.91 -27.54
CA GLY A 438 -2.64 4.10 -28.96
C GLY A 438 -1.99 5.45 -29.26
N GLY A 439 -1.66 5.66 -30.53
CA GLY A 439 -1.12 6.92 -31.06
C GLY A 439 0.41 7.01 -31.08
N LEU A 440 1.13 6.05 -30.49
CA LEU A 440 2.58 5.96 -30.61
C LEU A 440 3.00 5.52 -32.01
N ARG A 441 4.11 6.09 -32.51
CA ARG A 441 4.78 5.56 -33.70
C ARG A 441 5.53 4.28 -33.37
N VAL A 442 5.65 3.39 -34.34
CA VAL A 442 6.46 2.16 -34.21
C VAL A 442 7.90 2.47 -33.81
N ALA A 443 8.50 3.54 -34.34
CA ALA A 443 9.81 4.03 -33.89
C ALA A 443 9.84 4.29 -32.38
N ALA A 444 8.90 5.08 -31.85
CA ALA A 444 8.84 5.44 -30.44
C ALA A 444 8.61 4.23 -29.52
N ILE A 445 7.90 3.20 -30.00
CA ILE A 445 7.73 1.94 -29.26
C ILE A 445 9.07 1.21 -29.16
N ARG A 446 9.82 1.11 -30.27
CA ARG A 446 11.15 0.48 -30.31
C ARG A 446 12.14 1.24 -29.43
N ASP A 447 12.17 2.56 -29.51
CA ASP A 447 13.05 3.40 -28.70
C ASP A 447 12.76 3.25 -27.20
N ARG A 448 11.48 3.20 -26.81
CA ARG A 448 11.08 2.98 -25.42
C ARG A 448 11.50 1.59 -24.93
N VAL A 449 11.29 0.53 -25.72
CA VAL A 449 11.76 -0.82 -25.39
C VAL A 449 13.27 -0.86 -25.21
N ALA A 450 14.03 -0.29 -26.15
CA ALA A 450 15.48 -0.23 -26.07
C ALA A 450 15.97 0.56 -24.85
N ALA A 451 15.29 1.66 -24.50
CA ALA A 451 15.58 2.43 -23.30
C ALA A 451 15.35 1.60 -22.02
N VAL A 452 14.25 0.83 -21.93
CA VAL A 452 14.03 -0.04 -20.77
C VAL A 452 15.08 -1.14 -20.68
N GLU A 453 15.40 -1.79 -21.81
CA GLU A 453 16.41 -2.85 -21.88
C GLU A 453 17.81 -2.35 -21.49
N CYS A 454 18.15 -1.10 -21.81
CA CYS A 454 19.39 -0.47 -21.38
C CYS A 454 19.46 -0.33 -19.85
N VAL A 455 18.37 0.13 -19.22
CA VAL A 455 18.26 0.24 -17.76
C VAL A 455 18.29 -1.15 -17.10
N GLU A 456 17.60 -2.14 -17.67
CA GLU A 456 17.67 -3.54 -17.20
C GLU A 456 19.10 -4.09 -17.25
N ALA A 457 19.86 -3.83 -18.31
CA ALA A 457 21.24 -4.31 -18.44
C ALA A 457 22.18 -3.73 -17.36
N ILE A 458 21.91 -2.52 -16.88
CA ILE A 458 22.62 -1.92 -15.74
C ILE A 458 22.30 -2.68 -14.45
N LEU A 459 21.03 -3.04 -14.24
CA LEU A 459 20.52 -3.58 -12.97
C LEU A 459 20.63 -5.10 -12.85
N GLU A 460 20.59 -5.82 -13.97
CA GLU A 460 20.55 -7.28 -14.05
C GLU A 460 21.64 -7.98 -13.22
N PRO A 461 22.91 -7.54 -13.22
CA PRO A 461 23.96 -8.16 -12.40
C PRO A 461 23.67 -8.14 -10.89
N TYR A 462 22.90 -7.15 -10.43
CA TYR A 462 22.66 -6.88 -9.01
C TYR A 462 21.30 -7.40 -8.56
N PHE A 463 20.24 -6.98 -9.25
CA PHE A 463 18.86 -7.23 -8.84
C PHE A 463 18.22 -8.41 -9.59
N GLY A 464 18.80 -8.84 -10.71
CA GLY A 464 18.20 -9.84 -11.59
C GLY A 464 17.12 -9.25 -12.50
N LEU A 465 16.24 -10.11 -13.02
CA LEU A 465 15.29 -9.80 -14.10
C LEU A 465 13.82 -9.88 -13.67
N ASP A 466 13.49 -9.34 -12.50
CA ASP A 466 12.14 -9.48 -11.94
C ASP A 466 11.05 -8.75 -12.74
N SER A 467 11.39 -7.65 -13.43
CA SER A 467 10.49 -6.95 -14.35
C SER A 467 9.91 -7.87 -15.44
N ARG A 468 10.70 -8.87 -15.89
CA ARG A 468 10.31 -9.81 -16.96
C ARG A 468 9.20 -10.77 -16.57
N LYS A 469 8.88 -10.85 -15.27
CA LYS A 469 7.79 -11.69 -14.75
C LYS A 469 6.42 -11.01 -14.84
N THR A 470 6.37 -9.71 -15.13
CA THR A 470 5.14 -8.91 -15.15
C THR A 470 4.33 -9.10 -16.44
N GLU A 471 3.00 -8.95 -16.35
CA GLU A 471 2.11 -8.94 -17.51
C GLU A 471 2.48 -7.79 -18.47
N GLN A 472 2.82 -6.62 -17.92
CA GLN A 472 3.15 -5.43 -18.68
C GLN A 472 4.39 -5.64 -19.55
N TYR A 473 5.44 -6.27 -19.00
CA TYR A 473 6.61 -6.67 -19.77
C TYR A 473 6.23 -7.58 -20.93
N LYS A 474 5.54 -8.70 -20.62
CA LYS A 474 5.17 -9.71 -21.62
C LYS A 474 4.34 -9.09 -22.74
N PHE A 475 3.31 -8.32 -22.37
CA PHE A 475 2.49 -7.57 -23.30
C PHE A 475 3.34 -6.67 -24.20
N CYS A 476 4.18 -5.80 -23.63
CA CYS A 476 4.93 -4.83 -24.43
C CYS A 476 5.92 -5.52 -25.39
N LYS A 477 6.58 -6.59 -24.96
CA LYS A 477 7.48 -7.38 -25.82
C LYS A 477 6.72 -8.05 -26.96
N THR A 478 5.62 -8.74 -26.67
CA THR A 478 4.76 -9.36 -27.69
C THR A 478 4.30 -8.33 -28.72
N GLN A 479 3.79 -7.17 -28.26
CA GLN A 479 3.33 -6.12 -29.18
C GLN A 479 4.49 -5.53 -30.01
N ARG A 480 5.67 -5.33 -29.42
CA ARG A 480 6.87 -4.88 -30.16
C ARG A 480 7.28 -5.90 -31.24
N ASP A 481 7.17 -7.19 -30.97
CA ASP A 481 7.51 -8.25 -31.92
C ASP A 481 6.48 -8.33 -33.06
N SER A 482 5.18 -8.20 -32.76
CA SER A 482 4.11 -8.09 -33.75
C SER A 482 4.28 -6.87 -34.68
N LEU A 483 4.92 -5.81 -34.20
CA LEU A 483 5.19 -4.58 -34.96
C LEU A 483 6.54 -4.59 -35.70
N SER A 484 7.29 -5.70 -35.68
CA SER A 484 8.65 -5.78 -36.25
C SER A 484 8.69 -5.48 -37.76
N GLN A 485 7.69 -5.92 -38.51
CA GLN A 485 7.58 -5.73 -39.97
C GLN A 485 6.89 -4.42 -40.36
N ILE A 486 6.36 -3.67 -39.40
CA ILE A 486 5.65 -2.42 -39.68
C ILE A 486 6.68 -1.26 -39.81
N PRO A 487 6.52 -0.36 -40.81
CA PRO A 487 7.42 0.80 -40.97
C PRO A 487 7.46 1.69 -39.73
N ALA A 488 8.63 2.24 -39.42
CA ALA A 488 8.87 2.99 -38.18
C ALA A 488 8.03 4.28 -38.07
N SER A 489 7.58 4.84 -39.20
CA SER A 489 6.76 6.06 -39.28
C SER A 489 5.28 5.84 -38.92
N VAL A 490 4.81 4.59 -38.99
CA VAL A 490 3.40 4.21 -38.77
C VAL A 490 3.00 4.45 -37.32
N LYS A 491 1.83 5.05 -37.11
CA LYS A 491 1.18 5.17 -35.80
C LYS A 491 0.35 3.93 -35.50
N VAL A 492 0.52 3.36 -34.32
CA VAL A 492 -0.23 2.19 -33.85
C VAL A 492 -1.54 2.67 -33.21
N LYS A 493 -2.65 2.04 -33.57
CA LYS A 493 -3.97 2.27 -32.94
C LYS A 493 -3.97 1.75 -31.51
N ALA A 494 -4.96 2.16 -30.71
CA ALA A 494 -5.16 1.61 -29.37
C ALA A 494 -5.26 0.08 -29.42
N ILE A 495 -4.50 -0.63 -28.58
CA ILE A 495 -4.45 -2.10 -28.59
C ILE A 495 -5.54 -2.68 -27.66
N PRO A 496 -6.63 -3.26 -28.20
CA PRO A 496 -7.64 -3.94 -27.41
C PRO A 496 -7.18 -5.31 -26.95
N THR A 497 -7.91 -5.87 -26.00
CA THR A 497 -7.81 -7.30 -25.66
C THR A 497 -8.96 -8.09 -26.27
N PHE A 498 -8.64 -9.25 -26.80
CA PHE A 498 -9.57 -10.24 -27.32
C PHE A 498 -9.46 -11.54 -26.52
N ARG A 499 -10.60 -12.05 -26.02
CA ARG A 499 -10.68 -13.38 -25.38
C ARG A 499 -11.02 -14.41 -26.44
N ASN A 500 -10.02 -15.13 -26.93
CA ASN A 500 -10.22 -16.10 -28.01
C ASN A 500 -11.04 -17.31 -27.52
N PRO A 501 -12.14 -17.66 -28.18
CA PRO A 501 -12.80 -18.94 -27.94
C PRO A 501 -11.84 -20.11 -28.28
N PRO A 502 -11.85 -21.20 -27.50
CA PRO A 502 -11.03 -22.37 -27.80
C PRO A 502 -11.25 -22.89 -29.23
N GLY A 503 -10.16 -23.14 -29.96
CA GLY A 503 -10.20 -23.73 -31.30
C GLY A 503 -10.67 -22.80 -32.43
N ARG A 504 -10.72 -21.49 -32.21
CA ARG A 504 -11.08 -20.49 -33.24
C ARG A 504 -9.91 -19.58 -33.62
N ASP A 505 -9.87 -19.11 -34.87
CA ASP A 505 -8.89 -18.11 -35.30
C ASP A 505 -9.37 -16.71 -34.83
N PRO A 506 -8.54 -15.93 -34.12
CA PRO A 506 -8.88 -14.56 -33.72
C PRO A 506 -9.31 -13.65 -34.88
N ARG A 507 -8.83 -13.90 -36.10
CA ARG A 507 -9.18 -13.13 -37.31
C ARG A 507 -10.66 -13.23 -37.68
N ASP A 508 -11.35 -14.28 -37.25
CA ASP A 508 -12.80 -14.43 -37.48
C ASP A 508 -13.64 -13.40 -36.72
N PHE A 509 -13.07 -12.79 -35.67
CA PHE A 509 -13.80 -11.90 -34.75
C PHE A 509 -13.35 -10.44 -34.84
N ILE A 510 -12.17 -10.18 -35.40
CA ILE A 510 -11.57 -8.85 -35.45
C ILE A 510 -11.74 -8.30 -36.87
N SER A 511 -12.82 -7.56 -37.10
CA SER A 511 -13.09 -6.93 -38.40
C SER A 511 -12.39 -5.58 -38.55
N GLU A 512 -12.14 -5.15 -39.79
CA GLU A 512 -11.62 -3.80 -40.08
C GLU A 512 -12.48 -2.69 -39.48
N GLN A 513 -13.78 -2.93 -39.32
CA GLN A 513 -14.74 -1.96 -38.77
C GLN A 513 -14.42 -1.59 -37.32
N ILE A 514 -13.84 -2.52 -36.54
CA ILE A 514 -13.41 -2.26 -35.14
C ILE A 514 -12.33 -1.17 -35.09
N TRP A 515 -11.55 -1.02 -36.17
CA TRP A 515 -10.42 -0.09 -36.22
C TRP A 515 -10.74 1.26 -36.85
N LYS A 516 -11.89 1.40 -37.55
CA LYS A 516 -12.21 2.58 -38.37
C LYS A 516 -12.28 3.87 -37.56
N GLU A 517 -12.72 3.79 -36.31
CA GLU A 517 -12.93 4.97 -35.44
C GLU A 517 -11.73 5.29 -34.54
N LEU A 518 -10.68 4.44 -34.55
CA LEU A 518 -9.51 4.61 -33.69
C LEU A 518 -8.39 5.37 -34.40
N ALA A 519 -7.79 6.34 -33.70
CA ALA A 519 -6.64 7.09 -34.19
C ALA A 519 -5.41 6.17 -34.38
N GLY A 520 -4.74 6.29 -35.53
CA GLY A 520 -3.56 5.49 -35.90
C GLY A 520 -3.76 4.77 -37.25
N ASP A 521 -2.68 4.20 -37.78
CA ASP A 521 -2.62 3.61 -39.12
C ASP A 521 -2.59 2.07 -39.07
N ALA A 522 -1.98 1.45 -38.05
CA ALA A 522 -1.92 0.00 -37.89
C ALA A 522 -2.64 -0.49 -36.63
N GLY A 523 -3.47 -1.53 -36.76
CA GLY A 523 -4.13 -2.21 -35.64
C GLY A 523 -3.38 -3.48 -35.22
N VAL A 524 -3.18 -3.66 -33.92
CA VAL A 524 -2.67 -4.90 -33.32
C VAL A 524 -3.57 -5.26 -32.15
N VAL A 525 -3.72 -6.55 -31.87
CA VAL A 525 -4.58 -7.07 -30.81
C VAL A 525 -3.78 -7.87 -29.79
N ASP A 526 -4.16 -7.72 -28.53
CA ASP A 526 -3.72 -8.58 -27.44
C ASP A 526 -4.70 -9.76 -27.30
N THR A 527 -4.22 -10.98 -27.52
CA THR A 527 -5.08 -12.18 -27.55
C THR A 527 -4.85 -13.03 -26.31
N MET A 528 -5.89 -13.21 -25.50
CA MET A 528 -5.89 -14.12 -24.36
C MET A 528 -6.47 -15.49 -24.74
N GLY A 529 -5.88 -16.57 -24.19
CA GLY A 529 -6.38 -17.94 -24.37
C GLY A 529 -5.80 -18.71 -25.55
N LEU A 530 -4.72 -18.21 -26.18
CA LEU A 530 -3.91 -19.02 -27.08
C LEU A 530 -2.98 -19.92 -26.25
N PRO A 531 -2.77 -21.19 -26.62
CA PRO A 531 -1.73 -22.01 -26.00
C PRO A 531 -0.36 -21.37 -26.23
N ASP A 532 0.53 -21.46 -25.25
CA ASP A 532 1.87 -20.81 -25.22
C ASP A 532 2.81 -21.20 -26.39
N ASN A 533 2.38 -22.07 -27.31
CA ASN A 533 3.19 -22.70 -28.35
C ASN A 533 2.66 -22.46 -29.79
N LEU A 534 2.05 -21.31 -30.08
CA LEU A 534 1.67 -20.91 -31.44
C LEU A 534 2.48 -19.71 -31.94
#